data_AF-A0A402A407-F1
#
_entry.id   AF-A0A402A407-F1
#
_cell.length_a   1.000
_cell.length_b   1.000
_cell.length_c   1.000
_cell.angle_alpha   90.00
_cell.angle_beta   90.00
_cell.angle_gamma   90.00
#
_symmetry.space_group_name_H-M   'P 1'
#
loop_
_entity.id
_entity.type
_entity.pdbx_description
1 polymer ?
#
loop_
_entity_poly.entity_id
_entity_poly.type
_entity_poly.pdbx_seq_one_letter_code
_entity_poly.pdbx_strand_id
1 'polypeptide(L)'
;MTWDDDEDKELAQKLTDLQQGKIRDEDLYHTIWTLGKAEYWPAKPTIEQYLDYTGDEDVRVAAMMVLTNRFGAKDRKYWEMARDILANPDSYHRSEAITVLTIMKNNTHDLETLQLLAAIVNNPKEASLIRTFAYAAMHQIIRFDPLKSKQITDDPFDIDRDTDWEFVHRYI
;
A
#
# COMPACT_ATOMS: atom_id res chain seq x y z
N MET A 1 3.31 21.06 -7.73
CA MET A 1 2.12 20.97 -8.59
C MET A 1 1.31 22.24 -8.39
N THR A 2 0.84 22.90 -9.44
CA THR A 2 -0.05 24.06 -9.35
C THR A 2 -1.35 23.67 -10.01
N TRP A 3 -2.41 23.53 -9.23
CA TRP A 3 -3.76 23.28 -9.73
C TRP A 3 -4.29 24.54 -10.40
N ASP A 4 -5.18 24.38 -11.38
CA ASP A 4 -5.95 25.53 -11.84
C ASP A 4 -7.02 25.91 -10.79
N ASP A 5 -7.55 27.13 -10.91
CA ASP A 5 -8.50 27.70 -9.94
C ASP A 5 -9.80 26.89 -9.81
N ASP A 6 -10.15 26.06 -10.80
CA ASP A 6 -11.39 25.27 -10.79
C ASP A 6 -11.15 23.89 -10.15
N GLU A 7 -10.02 23.26 -10.43
CA GLU A 7 -9.58 22.02 -9.77
C GLU A 7 -9.34 22.25 -8.27
N ASP A 8 -8.68 23.34 -7.88
CA ASP A 8 -8.45 23.67 -6.45
C ASP A 8 -9.77 23.85 -5.70
N LYS A 9 -10.77 24.53 -6.30
CA LYS A 9 -12.10 24.68 -5.71
C LYS A 9 -12.82 23.34 -5.57
N GLU A 10 -12.72 22.45 -6.56
CA GLU A 10 -13.34 21.13 -6.48
C GLU A 10 -12.73 20.30 -5.34
N LEU A 11 -11.40 20.29 -5.23
CA LEU A 11 -10.69 19.58 -4.16
C LEU A 11 -10.99 20.17 -2.78
N ALA A 12 -11.03 21.49 -2.66
CA ALA A 12 -11.40 22.18 -1.43
C ALA A 12 -12.85 21.85 -1.01
N GLN A 13 -13.77 21.77 -1.98
CA GLN A 13 -15.15 21.39 -1.71
C GLN A 13 -15.25 19.93 -1.24
N LYS A 14 -14.57 18.99 -1.91
CA LYS A 14 -14.52 17.58 -1.47
C LYS A 14 -13.96 17.44 -0.05
N LEU A 15 -12.88 18.17 0.26
CA LEU A 15 -12.32 18.17 1.61
C LEU A 15 -13.31 18.71 2.64
N THR A 16 -14.00 19.81 2.31
CA THR A 16 -15.03 20.40 3.18
C THR A 16 -16.17 19.43 3.44
N ASP A 17 -16.67 18.75 2.41
CA ASP A 17 -17.74 17.76 2.56
C ASP A 17 -17.28 16.54 3.36
N LEU A 18 -16.04 16.09 3.19
CA LEU A 18 -15.43 15.02 3.98
C LEU A 18 -15.34 15.40 5.46
N GLN A 19 -14.83 16.59 5.78
CA GLN A 19 -14.71 17.11 7.15
C GLN A 19 -16.06 17.30 7.84
N GLN A 20 -17.11 17.58 7.07
CA GLN A 20 -18.47 17.77 7.58
C GLN A 20 -19.26 16.46 7.66
N GLY A 21 -18.68 15.32 7.28
CA GLY A 21 -19.37 14.03 7.26
C GLY A 21 -20.54 14.00 6.25
N LYS A 22 -20.46 14.79 5.18
CA LYS A 22 -21.47 14.84 4.12
C LYS A 22 -21.26 13.79 3.03
N ILE A 23 -20.07 13.20 2.98
CA ILE A 23 -19.74 12.10 2.08
C ILE A 23 -20.40 10.83 2.63
N ARG A 24 -21.14 10.10 1.79
CA ARG A 24 -21.74 8.82 2.16
C ARG A 24 -20.66 7.76 2.35
N ASP A 25 -20.91 6.74 3.16
CA ASP A 25 -19.92 5.72 3.48
C ASP A 25 -19.37 5.02 2.22
N GLU A 26 -20.22 4.70 1.25
CA GLU A 26 -19.83 4.10 -0.02
C GLU A 26 -18.96 5.00 -0.92
N ASP A 27 -18.97 6.31 -0.69
CA ASP A 27 -18.21 7.31 -1.45
C ASP A 27 -16.89 7.71 -0.74
N LEU A 28 -16.68 7.26 0.51
CA LEU A 28 -15.50 7.62 1.30
C LEU A 28 -14.21 7.14 0.64
N TYR A 29 -14.16 5.87 0.21
CA TYR A 29 -13.01 5.29 -0.48
C TYR A 29 -12.59 6.16 -1.67
N HIS A 30 -13.56 6.47 -2.55
CA HIS A 30 -13.29 7.24 -3.76
C HIS A 30 -12.86 8.68 -3.46
N THR A 31 -13.45 9.30 -2.44
CA THR A 31 -13.13 10.66 -2.02
C THR A 31 -11.70 10.75 -1.47
N ILE A 32 -11.32 9.83 -0.57
CA ILE A 32 -9.96 9.74 -0.02
C ILE A 32 -8.94 9.50 -1.14
N TRP A 33 -9.23 8.57 -2.05
CA TRP A 33 -8.35 8.28 -3.17
C TRP A 33 -8.17 9.48 -4.11
N THR A 34 -9.26 10.21 -4.40
CA THR A 34 -9.22 11.40 -5.25
C THR A 34 -8.35 12.50 -4.64
N LEU A 35 -8.55 12.83 -3.36
CA LEU A 35 -7.74 13.81 -2.64
C LEU A 35 -6.27 13.40 -2.58
N GLY A 36 -6.02 12.11 -2.35
CA GLY A 36 -4.67 11.54 -2.34
C GLY A 36 -3.97 11.59 -3.69
N LYS A 37 -4.67 11.19 -4.76
CA LYS A 37 -4.13 11.17 -6.13
C LYS A 37 -3.77 12.57 -6.62
N ALA A 38 -4.53 13.58 -6.22
CA ALA A 38 -4.24 14.99 -6.50
C ALA A 38 -3.12 15.57 -5.62
N GLU A 39 -2.58 14.80 -4.66
CA GLU A 39 -1.60 15.24 -3.66
C GLU A 39 -2.08 16.51 -2.93
N TYR A 40 -3.39 16.59 -2.64
CA TYR A 40 -4.01 17.76 -2.02
C TYR A 40 -3.65 17.84 -0.54
N TRP A 41 -2.49 18.46 -0.25
CA TRP A 41 -1.89 18.55 1.09
C TRP A 41 -2.83 18.98 2.22
N PRO A 42 -3.77 19.94 2.03
CA PRO A 42 -4.73 20.29 3.08
C PRO A 42 -5.59 19.12 3.57
N ALA A 43 -5.79 18.08 2.75
CA ALA A 43 -6.58 16.91 3.12
C ALA A 43 -5.86 15.93 4.05
N LYS A 44 -4.52 15.98 4.13
CA LYS A 44 -3.73 14.99 4.87
C LYS A 44 -4.21 14.78 6.33
N PRO A 45 -4.41 15.83 7.15
CA PRO A 45 -4.85 15.64 8.55
C PRO A 45 -6.26 15.05 8.66
N THR A 46 -7.12 15.28 7.67
CA THR A 46 -8.47 14.68 7.63
C THR A 46 -8.38 13.22 7.23
N ILE A 47 -7.55 12.87 6.24
CA ILE A 47 -7.34 11.48 5.81
C ILE A 47 -6.71 10.63 6.93
N GLU A 48 -5.81 11.20 7.74
CA GLU A 48 -5.24 10.51 8.91
C GLU A 48 -6.28 10.01 9.91
N GLN A 49 -7.43 10.68 10.03
CA GLN A 49 -8.52 10.26 10.93
C GLN A 49 -9.21 8.98 10.46
N TYR A 50 -9.14 8.66 9.16
CA TYR A 50 -9.74 7.45 8.60
C TYR A 50 -8.89 6.20 8.79
N LEU A 51 -7.69 6.31 9.36
CA LEU A 51 -6.90 5.15 9.79
C LEU A 51 -7.60 4.33 10.89
N ASP A 52 -8.40 5.00 11.72
CA ASP A 52 -9.17 4.41 12.82
C ASP A 52 -10.65 4.18 12.43
N TYR A 53 -11.00 4.27 11.15
CA TYR A 53 -12.37 4.05 10.69
C TYR A 53 -12.80 2.59 10.94
N THR A 54 -13.95 2.45 11.61
CA THR A 54 -14.50 1.15 12.08
C THR A 54 -15.56 0.56 11.15
N GLY A 55 -15.95 1.31 10.10
CA GLY A 55 -16.87 0.84 9.09
C GLY A 55 -16.18 -0.06 8.06
N ASP A 56 -16.26 0.34 6.80
CA ASP A 56 -15.62 -0.35 5.69
C ASP A 56 -14.08 -0.34 5.79
N GLU A 57 -13.48 -1.53 5.68
CA GLU A 57 -12.03 -1.72 5.70
C GLU A 57 -11.33 -1.13 4.47
N ASP A 58 -12.02 -1.07 3.32
CA ASP A 58 -11.51 -0.43 2.09
C ASP A 58 -11.12 1.03 2.35
N VAL A 59 -11.91 1.74 3.16
CA VAL A 59 -11.66 3.13 3.54
C VAL A 59 -10.36 3.27 4.35
N ARG A 60 -10.14 2.36 5.30
CA ARG A 60 -8.92 2.34 6.13
C ARG A 60 -7.68 2.00 5.29
N VAL A 61 -7.78 1.01 4.41
CA VAL A 61 -6.70 0.62 3.49
C VAL A 61 -6.37 1.77 2.54
N ALA A 62 -7.39 2.43 1.97
CA ALA A 62 -7.22 3.59 1.10
C ALA A 62 -6.51 4.76 1.81
N ALA A 63 -6.91 5.07 3.05
CA ALA A 63 -6.26 6.11 3.85
C ALA A 63 -4.78 5.77 4.08
N MET A 64 -4.46 4.54 4.49
CA MET A 64 -3.09 4.09 4.69
C MET A 64 -2.26 4.17 3.41
N MET A 65 -2.80 3.69 2.29
CA MET A 65 -2.14 3.73 0.97
C MET A 65 -1.88 5.17 0.51
N VAL A 66 -2.89 6.05 0.60
CA VAL A 66 -2.74 7.46 0.23
C VAL A 66 -1.69 8.15 1.10
N LEU A 67 -1.72 7.96 2.41
CA LEU A 67 -0.78 8.59 3.34
C LEU A 67 0.67 8.16 3.08
N THR A 68 0.90 6.88 2.82
CA THR A 68 2.25 6.34 2.63
C THR A 68 2.78 6.57 1.22
N ASN A 69 1.95 6.41 0.19
CA ASN A 69 2.34 6.52 -1.21
C ASN A 69 2.36 7.98 -1.71
N ARG A 70 1.33 8.77 -1.38
CA ARG A 70 1.15 10.13 -1.93
C ARG A 70 1.70 11.21 -1.01
N PHE A 71 1.47 11.07 0.29
CA PHE A 71 1.95 12.03 1.29
C PHE A 71 3.29 11.64 1.94
N GLY A 72 3.89 10.54 1.51
CA GLY A 72 5.22 10.11 1.92
C GLY A 72 5.34 9.77 3.41
N ALA A 73 4.25 9.38 4.07
CA ALA A 73 4.28 9.03 5.48
C ALA A 73 5.14 7.76 5.71
N LYS A 74 6.05 7.82 6.68
CA LYS A 74 7.02 6.74 7.00
C LYS A 74 7.02 6.32 8.48
N ASP A 75 6.08 6.83 9.28
CA ASP A 75 5.99 6.51 10.70
C ASP A 75 5.77 5.01 10.93
N ARG A 76 6.37 4.46 12.00
CA ARG A 76 6.27 3.03 12.35
C ARG A 76 4.83 2.51 12.42
N LYS A 77 3.88 3.34 12.86
CA LYS A 77 2.45 2.97 12.94
C LYS A 77 1.90 2.44 11.60
N TYR A 78 2.31 3.00 10.46
CA TYR A 78 1.82 2.56 9.15
C TYR A 78 2.37 1.18 8.77
N TRP A 79 3.59 0.87 9.20
CA TRP A 79 4.18 -0.45 9.03
C TRP A 79 3.44 -1.49 9.88
N GLU A 80 3.09 -1.14 11.12
CA GLU A 80 2.35 -2.02 12.04
C GLU A 80 0.94 -2.29 11.51
N MET A 81 0.24 -1.26 11.02
CA MET A 81 -1.06 -1.42 10.39
C MET A 81 -0.99 -2.30 9.13
N ALA A 82 -0.02 -2.06 8.25
CA ALA A 82 0.16 -2.89 7.06
C ALA A 82 0.47 -4.35 7.43
N ARG A 83 1.33 -4.59 8.43
CA ARG A 83 1.59 -5.94 8.95
C ARG A 83 0.31 -6.60 9.45
N ASP A 84 -0.52 -5.89 10.19
CA ASP A 84 -1.76 -6.45 10.74
C ASP A 84 -2.78 -6.77 9.62
N ILE A 85 -2.84 -5.94 8.56
CA ILE A 85 -3.68 -6.18 7.37
C ILE A 85 -3.23 -7.41 6.57
N LEU A 86 -1.97 -7.86 6.67
CA LEU A 86 -1.53 -9.10 6.01
C LEU A 86 -2.30 -10.35 6.49
N ALA A 87 -2.94 -10.29 7.66
CA ALA A 87 -3.80 -11.37 8.17
C ALA A 87 -5.23 -11.35 7.59
N ASN A 88 -5.57 -10.34 6.78
CA ASN A 88 -6.90 -10.21 6.18
C ASN A 88 -7.18 -11.34 5.17
N PRO A 89 -8.38 -11.95 5.13
CA PRO A 89 -8.71 -12.97 4.14
C PRO A 89 -8.73 -12.44 2.70
N ASP A 90 -8.95 -11.15 2.48
CA ASP A 90 -9.00 -10.54 1.16
C ASP A 90 -7.60 -10.36 0.56
N SER A 91 -7.38 -10.96 -0.61
CA SER A 91 -6.13 -10.80 -1.37
C SER A 91 -5.86 -9.34 -1.77
N TYR A 92 -6.89 -8.56 -2.06
CA TYR A 92 -6.73 -7.16 -2.44
C TYR A 92 -6.08 -6.36 -1.30
N HIS A 93 -6.65 -6.41 -0.09
CA HIS A 93 -6.09 -5.72 1.08
C HIS A 93 -4.68 -6.17 1.41
N ARG A 94 -4.39 -7.47 1.29
CA ARG A 94 -3.04 -8.00 1.51
C ARG A 94 -2.04 -7.48 0.49
N SER A 95 -2.43 -7.35 -0.78
CA SER A 95 -1.56 -6.77 -1.81
C SER A 95 -1.28 -5.28 -1.58
N GLU A 96 -2.27 -4.52 -1.12
CA GLU A 96 -2.11 -3.11 -0.73
C GLU A 96 -1.18 -3.00 0.49
N ALA A 97 -1.32 -3.86 1.50
CA ALA A 97 -0.42 -3.93 2.64
C ALA A 97 1.04 -4.22 2.25
N ILE A 98 1.27 -5.19 1.37
CA ILE A 98 2.60 -5.46 0.80
C ILE A 98 3.16 -4.21 0.11
N THR A 99 2.31 -3.49 -0.64
CA THR A 99 2.69 -2.26 -1.33
C THR A 99 3.10 -1.17 -0.33
N VAL A 100 2.35 -0.96 0.75
CA VAL A 100 2.72 -0.04 1.83
C VAL A 100 4.07 -0.40 2.44
N LEU A 101 4.27 -1.68 2.81
CA LEU A 101 5.54 -2.16 3.37
C LEU A 101 6.70 -1.88 2.43
N THR A 102 6.51 -2.17 1.13
CA THR A 102 7.50 -1.91 0.08
C THR A 102 7.84 -0.43 -0.01
N ILE A 103 6.84 0.44 -0.11
CA ILE A 103 7.03 1.89 -0.21
C ILE A 103 7.77 2.41 1.02
N MET A 104 7.41 1.94 2.22
CA MET A 104 8.05 2.38 3.46
C MET A 104 9.50 1.94 3.57
N LYS A 105 9.86 0.78 3.01
CA LYS A 105 11.15 0.13 3.22
C LYS A 105 12.02 0.01 1.95
N ASN A 106 11.60 0.62 0.85
CA ASN A 106 12.34 0.63 -0.40
C ASN A 106 13.79 1.11 -0.20
N ASN A 107 14.77 0.32 -0.67
CA ASN A 107 16.21 0.55 -0.49
C ASN A 107 16.72 0.64 0.97
N THR A 108 15.99 0.13 1.95
CA THR A 108 16.40 0.21 3.37
C THR A 108 17.09 -1.05 3.90
N HIS A 109 16.98 -2.18 3.19
CA HIS A 109 17.42 -3.49 3.69
C HIS A 109 16.80 -3.86 5.05
N ASP A 110 15.57 -3.41 5.32
CA ASP A 110 14.87 -3.65 6.59
C ASP A 110 14.62 -5.15 6.79
N LEU A 111 15.40 -5.74 7.70
CA LEU A 111 15.42 -7.19 7.94
C LEU A 111 14.06 -7.71 8.41
N GLU A 112 13.38 -6.98 9.30
CA GLU A 112 12.08 -7.38 9.84
C GLU A 112 11.03 -7.50 8.71
N THR A 113 10.98 -6.52 7.81
CA THR A 113 10.06 -6.56 6.65
C THR A 113 10.44 -7.65 5.67
N LEU A 114 11.74 -7.86 5.42
CA LEU A 114 12.20 -8.94 4.54
C LEU A 114 11.84 -10.32 5.07
N GLN A 115 11.98 -10.54 6.38
CA GLN A 115 11.60 -11.80 7.03
C GLN A 115 10.09 -12.06 6.93
N LEU A 116 9.29 -11.03 7.19
CA LEU A 116 7.85 -11.09 7.06
C LEU A 116 7.42 -11.47 5.62
N LEU A 117 7.99 -10.83 4.61
CA LEU A 117 7.67 -11.11 3.21
C LEU A 117 8.19 -12.48 2.75
N ALA A 118 9.39 -12.89 3.19
CA ALA A 118 9.94 -14.21 2.87
C ALA A 118 9.06 -15.34 3.38
N ALA A 119 8.49 -15.19 4.59
CA ALA A 119 7.52 -16.14 5.13
C ALA A 119 6.25 -16.26 4.25
N ILE A 120 5.77 -15.15 3.67
CA ILE A 120 4.64 -15.16 2.73
C ILE A 120 5.02 -15.89 1.44
N VAL A 121 6.16 -15.56 0.83
CA VAL A 121 6.64 -16.20 -0.42
C VAL A 121 6.78 -17.71 -0.24
N ASN A 122 7.29 -18.15 0.92
CA ASN A 122 7.53 -19.55 1.25
C ASN A 122 6.28 -20.32 1.70
N ASN A 123 5.11 -19.68 1.82
CA ASN A 123 3.87 -20.35 2.20
C ASN A 123 3.17 -20.94 0.96
N PRO A 124 3.20 -22.27 0.73
CA PRO A 124 2.56 -22.88 -0.45
C PRO A 124 1.02 -22.83 -0.40
N LYS A 125 0.43 -22.49 0.75
CA LYS A 125 -1.03 -22.31 0.89
C LYS A 125 -1.47 -20.88 0.58
N GLU A 126 -0.52 -19.96 0.42
CA GLU A 126 -0.83 -18.59 0.03
C GLU A 126 -1.18 -18.50 -1.45
N ALA A 127 -2.06 -17.57 -1.80
CA ALA A 127 -2.41 -17.29 -3.19
C ALA A 127 -1.15 -16.91 -3.99
N SER A 128 -0.97 -17.53 -5.16
CA SER A 128 0.21 -17.30 -6.02
C SER A 128 0.47 -15.81 -6.27
N LEU A 129 -0.58 -15.04 -6.57
CA LEU A 129 -0.49 -13.59 -6.77
C LEU A 129 0.11 -12.84 -5.55
N ILE A 130 -0.26 -13.22 -4.33
CA ILE A 130 0.24 -12.59 -3.10
C ILE A 130 1.70 -12.97 -2.87
N ARG A 131 2.08 -14.24 -3.12
CA ARG A 131 3.47 -14.68 -3.08
C ARG A 131 4.32 -13.91 -4.11
N THR A 132 3.82 -13.69 -5.32
CA THR A 132 4.46 -12.88 -6.36
C THR A 132 4.65 -11.42 -5.93
N PHE A 133 3.63 -10.78 -5.36
CA PHE A 133 3.78 -9.42 -4.85
C PHE A 133 4.80 -9.33 -3.70
N ALA A 134 4.77 -10.28 -2.77
CA ALA A 134 5.74 -10.32 -1.66
C ALA A 134 7.17 -10.52 -2.18
N TYR A 135 7.37 -11.37 -3.18
CA TYR A 135 8.68 -11.58 -3.81
C TYR A 135 9.18 -10.32 -4.53
N ALA A 136 8.32 -9.66 -5.32
CA ALA A 136 8.64 -8.38 -5.95
C ALA A 136 9.00 -7.30 -4.93
N ALA A 137 8.27 -7.24 -3.81
CA ALA A 137 8.52 -6.33 -2.70
C ALA A 137 9.89 -6.54 -2.06
N MET A 138 10.30 -7.80 -1.83
CA MET A 138 11.63 -8.13 -1.30
C MET A 138 12.75 -7.56 -2.18
N HIS A 139 12.64 -7.72 -3.50
CA HIS A 139 13.62 -7.14 -4.45
C HIS A 139 13.70 -5.63 -4.32
N GLN A 140 12.56 -4.93 -4.28
CA GLN A 140 12.52 -3.47 -4.14
C GLN A 140 13.12 -3.00 -2.81
N ILE A 141 12.87 -3.69 -1.69
CA ILE A 141 13.42 -3.33 -0.37
C ILE A 141 14.96 -3.43 -0.32
N ILE A 142 15.54 -4.40 -1.02
CA ILE A 142 17.00 -4.52 -1.16
C ILE A 142 17.53 -3.47 -2.12
N ARG A 143 16.96 -3.41 -3.31
CA ARG A 143 17.36 -2.49 -4.35
C ARG A 143 16.24 -2.29 -5.35
N PHE A 144 15.79 -1.05 -5.47
CA PHE A 144 14.81 -0.69 -6.47
C PHE A 144 15.34 -0.96 -7.89
N ASP A 145 14.73 -1.91 -8.58
CA ASP A 145 14.92 -2.20 -9.99
C ASP A 145 13.55 -2.29 -10.67
N PRO A 146 13.15 -1.26 -11.46
CA PRO A 146 11.85 -1.23 -12.10
C PRO A 146 11.71 -2.29 -13.20
N LEU A 147 12.82 -2.68 -13.86
CA LEU A 147 12.79 -3.72 -14.89
C LEU A 147 12.58 -5.09 -14.24
N LYS A 148 13.29 -5.38 -13.15
CA LYS A 148 13.09 -6.63 -12.40
C LYS A 148 11.69 -6.71 -11.80
N SER A 149 11.20 -5.61 -11.22
CA SER A 149 9.84 -5.55 -10.67
C SER A 149 8.81 -5.86 -11.75
N LYS A 150 8.94 -5.22 -12.93
CA LYS A 150 8.09 -5.48 -14.08
C LYS A 150 8.18 -6.93 -14.56
N GLN A 151 9.38 -7.52 -14.62
CA GLN A 151 9.55 -8.93 -14.99
C GLN A 151 8.87 -9.91 -14.02
N ILE A 152 8.78 -9.56 -12.74
CA ILE A 152 8.12 -10.40 -11.73
C ILE A 152 6.59 -10.22 -11.79
N THR A 153 6.10 -9.00 -12.04
CA THR A 153 4.66 -8.70 -12.01
C THR A 153 3.96 -8.91 -13.35
N ASP A 154 4.69 -8.90 -14.45
CA ASP A 154 4.13 -9.13 -15.79
C ASP A 154 4.14 -10.62 -16.15
N ASP A 155 3.14 -11.04 -16.93
CA ASP A 155 2.91 -12.44 -17.32
C ASP A 155 3.88 -12.88 -18.44
N PRO A 156 4.53 -14.07 -18.38
CA PRO A 156 4.41 -15.12 -17.36
C PRO A 156 5.60 -15.22 -16.39
N PHE A 157 5.36 -14.85 -15.12
CA PHE A 157 6.21 -15.20 -13.97
C PHE A 157 5.53 -16.28 -13.11
N ASP A 158 6.13 -17.46 -13.03
CA ASP A 158 5.67 -18.56 -12.20
C ASP A 158 6.45 -18.54 -10.87
N ILE A 159 5.78 -18.22 -9.76
CA ILE A 159 6.41 -18.11 -8.45
C ILE A 159 7.11 -19.39 -7.99
N ASP A 160 6.65 -20.57 -8.41
CA ASP A 160 7.26 -21.82 -7.96
C ASP A 160 8.52 -22.17 -8.78
N ARG A 161 8.53 -21.78 -10.06
CA ARG A 161 9.64 -22.05 -11.00
C ARG A 161 10.69 -20.95 -11.07
N ASP A 162 10.27 -19.69 -11.10
CA ASP A 162 11.10 -18.53 -11.49
C ASP A 162 11.66 -17.76 -10.28
N THR A 163 11.28 -18.15 -9.06
CA THR A 163 11.79 -17.59 -7.80
C THR A 163 13.23 -18.00 -7.53
N ASP A 164 14.05 -17.03 -7.14
CA ASP A 164 15.35 -17.30 -6.52
C ASP A 164 15.10 -17.73 -5.06
N TRP A 165 14.96 -19.05 -4.88
CA TRP A 165 14.70 -19.64 -3.56
C TRP A 165 15.87 -19.44 -2.59
N GLU A 166 17.11 -19.31 -3.08
CA GLU A 166 18.24 -19.01 -2.21
C GLU A 166 18.09 -17.61 -1.61
N PHE A 167 17.68 -16.64 -2.43
CA PHE A 167 17.38 -15.28 -1.96
C PHE A 167 16.27 -15.28 -0.90
N VAL A 168 15.16 -16.00 -1.12
CA VAL A 168 14.06 -16.09 -0.15
C VAL A 168 14.52 -16.71 1.17
N HIS A 169 15.26 -17.83 1.12
CA HIS A 169 15.71 -18.56 2.31
C HIS A 169 16.73 -17.79 3.17
N ARG A 170 17.40 -16.76 2.65
CA ARG A 170 18.30 -15.90 3.45
C ARG A 170 17.56 -15.10 4.53
N TYR A 171 16.24 -14.99 4.44
CA TYR A 171 15.39 -14.20 5.32
C TYR A 171 14.34 -15.05 6.05
N ILE A 172 14.54 -16.36 6.16
CA ILE A 172 13.67 -17.27 6.93
C ILE A 172 14.41 -17.78 8.16
#